data_AF-A0A422PNZ0-F1
#
_entry.id   AF-A0A422PNZ0-F1
#
_cell.length_a   1.000
_cell.length_b   1.000
_cell.length_c   1.000
_cell.angle_alpha   90.00
_cell.angle_beta   90.00
_cell.angle_gamma   90.00
#
_symmetry.space_group_name_H-M   'P 1'
#
loop_
_entity.id
_entity.type
_entity.pdbx_description
1 polymer ?
#
loop_
_entity_poly.entity_id
_entity_poly.type
_entity_poly.pdbx_seq_one_letter_code
_entity_poly.pdbx_strand_id
1 'polypeptide(L)'
;MSHVSALTRTLDDGGVGRFDASYLLQRVEAAMRVRLGSSKAFAVACSDMGQLWSALDCSALGSDERRALLCLWPKFLKEGALFMAGEAPLLCARVVLEPLVVSASCSAVEEVTAITAANNACVEEIIQRFTSEVRQRTANLSSLIPPLGLLREVTRVIELLQEYHLASAAGASSPDTIKLVDAYNSLVERYTSLLVEEVAFPSYWNLDWDKSSLVLRVNGVHPTIYFCFTSLVRLVQRCGYRVHMVDDFSCRQIVAHVWESSAVAVAAVAEEKELSETRKRQLEVDTMHLVLFARMFRKFVGERFFDAVSSGLLRLLEAVARRRRSVPDAHRSPKPNTDAFERYIWNVPPIEASEWAGAFDASDGKKREKASAFVPWSEEFIRAAHVKAAQKPPEGWQYGSFQNI
;
A
#
# COMPACT_ATOMS: atom_id res chain seq x y z
N MET A 1 25.79 -13.69 17.07
CA MET A 1 25.70 -13.93 15.62
C MET A 1 26.30 -12.73 14.92
N SER A 2 27.38 -12.96 14.17
CA SER A 2 28.19 -11.93 13.52
C SER A 2 27.46 -11.38 12.29
N HIS A 3 27.15 -10.08 12.29
CA HIS A 3 26.75 -9.37 11.08
C HIS A 3 28.00 -9.11 10.25
N VAL A 4 28.22 -9.98 9.27
CA VAL A 4 29.15 -9.73 8.16
C VAL A 4 28.58 -8.54 7.37
N SER A 5 29.18 -7.38 7.62
CA SER A 5 28.94 -6.14 6.87
C SER A 5 29.12 -6.41 5.37
N ALA A 6 28.24 -5.84 4.55
CA ALA A 6 28.30 -5.91 3.10
C ALA A 6 29.61 -5.35 2.48
N LEU A 7 30.54 -4.85 3.31
CA LEU A 7 31.91 -4.47 2.94
C LEU A 7 32.88 -5.65 2.72
N THR A 8 32.55 -6.88 3.14
CA THR A 8 33.52 -8.00 3.04
C THR A 8 33.53 -8.74 1.69
N ARG A 9 32.79 -8.27 0.67
CA ARG A 9 32.72 -8.94 -0.65
C ARG A 9 33.19 -8.10 -1.84
N THR A 10 34.14 -7.20 -1.61
CA THR A 10 34.93 -6.54 -2.67
C THR A 10 36.44 -6.55 -2.39
N LEU A 11 36.90 -7.42 -1.49
CA LEU A 11 38.33 -7.62 -1.23
C LEU A 11 38.79 -8.93 -1.89
N ASP A 12 38.89 -8.90 -3.22
CA ASP A 12 39.77 -9.82 -3.95
C ASP A 12 41.18 -9.18 -4.02
N ASP A 13 42.17 -10.01 -3.74
CA ASP A 13 43.57 -9.72 -3.36
C ASP A 13 44.45 -9.12 -4.48
N GLY A 14 43.91 -8.27 -5.37
CA GLY A 14 44.67 -7.77 -6.53
C GLY A 14 44.20 -6.49 -7.19
N GLY A 15 43.29 -5.71 -6.59
CA GLY A 15 42.72 -4.53 -7.25
C GLY A 15 42.02 -3.56 -6.31
N VAL A 16 42.73 -3.03 -5.31
CA VAL A 16 42.21 -1.98 -4.42
C VAL A 16 42.13 -0.66 -5.17
N GLY A 17 40.96 -0.35 -5.74
CA GLY A 17 40.58 1.05 -5.91
C GLY A 17 40.50 1.67 -4.52
N ARG A 18 41.51 2.47 -4.13
CA ARG A 18 41.48 3.20 -2.86
C ARG A 18 40.21 4.05 -2.84
N PHE A 19 39.45 3.95 -1.75
CA PHE A 19 38.41 4.93 -1.44
C PHE A 19 39.08 6.31 -1.36
N ASP A 20 38.82 7.16 -2.36
CA ASP A 20 39.43 8.48 -2.47
C ASP A 20 38.42 9.54 -2.02
N ALA A 21 38.42 9.83 -0.73
CA ALA A 21 37.54 10.82 -0.11
C ALA A 21 37.75 12.22 -0.69
N SER A 22 38.99 12.59 -1.03
CA SER A 22 39.31 13.88 -1.62
C SER A 22 38.68 14.01 -3.02
N TYR A 23 38.71 12.93 -3.81
CA TYR A 23 38.02 12.87 -5.10
C TYR A 23 36.49 12.98 -4.96
N LEU A 24 35.88 12.28 -4.00
CA LEU A 24 34.44 12.37 -3.76
C LEU A 24 34.02 13.80 -3.35
N LEU A 25 34.78 14.44 -2.44
CA LEU A 25 34.55 15.84 -2.04
C LEU A 25 34.62 16.79 -3.24
N GLN A 26 35.67 16.67 -4.07
CA GLN A 26 35.81 17.48 -5.28
C GLN A 26 34.67 17.26 -6.28
N ARG A 27 34.20 16.02 -6.42
CA ARG A 27 33.08 15.69 -7.31
C ARG A 27 31.76 16.30 -6.84
N VAL A 28 31.50 16.25 -5.53
CA VAL A 28 30.32 16.90 -4.93
C VAL A 28 30.40 18.42 -5.08
N GLU A 29 31.55 19.03 -4.80
CA GLU A 29 31.75 20.47 -4.99
C GLU A 29 31.55 20.91 -6.44
N ALA A 30 32.08 20.14 -7.40
CA ALA A 30 31.91 20.39 -8.82
C ALA A 30 30.43 20.31 -9.23
N ALA A 31 29.71 19.29 -8.74
CA ALA A 31 28.28 19.14 -8.99
C ALA A 31 27.45 20.33 -8.43
N MET A 32 27.81 20.83 -7.25
CA MET A 32 27.17 21.99 -6.64
C MET A 32 27.43 23.29 -7.40
N ARG A 33 28.65 23.51 -7.94
CA ARG A 33 28.99 24.72 -8.70
C ARG A 33 28.18 24.86 -9.99
N VAL A 34 27.80 23.74 -10.60
CA VAL A 34 26.98 23.72 -11.84
C VAL A 34 25.48 23.64 -11.50
N ARG A 35 25.08 24.00 -10.26
CA ARG A 35 23.69 23.96 -9.78
C ARG A 35 23.01 22.60 -10.02
N LEU A 36 23.68 21.50 -9.65
CA LEU A 36 23.11 20.15 -9.66
C LEU A 36 22.33 19.86 -10.96
N GLY A 37 22.88 20.21 -12.13
CA GLY A 37 22.12 20.43 -13.38
C GLY A 37 21.39 19.22 -14.00
N SER A 38 21.26 18.09 -13.30
CA SER A 38 20.35 16.99 -13.66
C SER A 38 20.04 16.11 -12.44
N SER A 39 18.88 15.43 -12.47
CA SER A 39 18.49 14.45 -11.45
C SER A 39 19.53 13.34 -11.26
N LYS A 40 20.19 12.88 -12.35
CA LYS A 40 21.27 11.88 -12.27
C LYS A 40 22.51 12.42 -11.54
N ALA A 41 22.94 13.64 -11.87
CA ALA A 41 24.08 14.26 -11.20
C ALA A 41 23.78 14.51 -9.71
N PHE A 42 22.55 14.91 -9.40
CA PHE A 42 22.09 15.07 -8.02
C PHE A 42 22.12 13.76 -7.23
N ALA A 43 21.55 12.68 -7.78
CA ALA A 43 21.54 11.37 -7.13
C ALA A 43 22.97 10.84 -6.88
N VAL A 44 23.90 11.06 -7.83
CA VAL A 44 25.32 10.71 -7.64
C VAL A 44 25.92 11.53 -6.50
N ALA A 45 25.71 12.85 -6.47
CA ALA A 45 26.25 13.70 -5.40
C ALA A 45 25.68 13.34 -4.02
N CYS A 46 24.39 12.97 -3.93
CA CYS A 46 23.79 12.44 -2.70
C CYS A 46 24.43 11.12 -2.25
N SER A 47 24.64 10.19 -3.18
CA SER A 47 25.30 8.91 -2.90
C SER A 47 26.74 9.12 -2.40
N ASP A 48 27.47 10.03 -3.03
CA ASP A 48 28.84 10.38 -2.65
C ASP A 48 28.90 10.98 -1.25
N MET A 49 27.96 11.86 -0.92
CA MET A 49 27.82 12.40 0.43
C MET A 49 27.52 11.30 1.45
N GLY A 50 26.66 10.33 1.11
CA GLY A 50 26.40 9.17 1.96
C GLY A 50 27.67 8.37 2.24
N GLN A 51 28.47 8.10 1.21
CA GLN A 51 29.76 7.39 1.36
C GLN A 51 30.76 8.16 2.22
N LEU A 52 30.84 9.49 2.06
CA LEU A 52 31.69 10.35 2.88
C LEU A 52 31.26 10.32 4.36
N TRP A 53 29.97 10.35 4.65
CA TRP A 53 29.45 10.22 6.02
C TRP A 53 29.72 8.82 6.61
N SER A 54 29.54 7.75 5.85
CA SER A 54 29.91 6.40 6.30
C SER A 54 31.41 6.26 6.57
N ALA A 55 32.25 6.86 5.73
CA ALA A 55 33.70 6.85 5.91
C ALA A 55 34.15 7.66 7.13
N LEU A 56 33.44 8.75 7.45
CA LEU A 56 33.67 9.51 8.68
C LEU A 56 33.41 8.65 9.92
N ASP A 57 32.29 7.93 9.96
CA ASP A 57 31.91 7.06 11.08
C ASP A 57 32.92 5.91 11.27
N CYS A 58 33.45 5.38 10.17
CA CYS A 58 34.49 4.33 10.19
C CYS A 58 35.91 4.86 10.46
N SER A 59 36.09 6.14 10.81
CA SER A 59 37.41 6.77 11.00
C SER A 59 38.35 6.65 9.80
N ALA A 60 37.80 6.54 8.58
CA ALA A 60 38.54 6.38 7.34
C ALA A 60 38.90 7.73 6.68
N LEU A 61 38.41 8.85 7.21
CA LEU A 61 38.71 10.20 6.73
C LEU A 61 39.89 10.82 7.49
N GLY A 62 40.78 11.48 6.74
CA GLY A 62 41.80 12.37 7.32
C GLY A 62 41.18 13.64 7.93
N SER A 63 41.99 14.39 8.68
CA SER A 63 41.52 15.60 9.39
C SER A 63 41.02 16.69 8.44
N ASP A 64 41.62 16.82 7.27
CA ASP A 64 41.28 17.85 6.30
C ASP A 64 40.02 17.47 5.51
N GLU A 65 39.86 16.20 5.14
CA GLU A 65 38.63 15.67 4.53
C GLU A 65 37.45 15.75 5.49
N ARG A 66 37.66 15.43 6.77
CA ARG A 66 36.65 15.60 7.83
C ARG A 66 36.20 17.05 7.91
N ARG A 67 37.12 18.01 7.96
CA ARG A 67 36.79 19.44 8.03
C ARG A 67 36.05 19.89 6.77
N ALA A 68 36.51 19.46 5.59
CA ALA A 68 35.87 19.78 4.32
C ALA A 68 34.42 19.27 4.26
N LEU A 69 34.17 18.01 4.65
CA LEU A 69 32.82 17.43 4.72
C LEU A 69 31.90 18.23 5.64
N LEU A 70 32.34 18.53 6.87
CA LEU A 70 31.54 19.29 7.84
C LEU A 70 31.21 20.71 7.35
N CYS A 71 32.14 21.36 6.64
CA CYS A 71 31.91 22.69 6.05
C CYS A 71 31.02 22.65 4.81
N LEU A 72 31.10 21.58 4.01
CA LEU A 72 30.35 21.42 2.76
C LEU A 72 28.90 21.02 3.03
N TRP A 73 28.66 20.22 4.07
CA TRP A 73 27.37 19.58 4.32
C TRP A 73 26.16 20.53 4.43
N PRO A 74 26.18 21.60 5.26
CA PRO A 74 25.05 22.53 5.32
C PRO A 74 24.75 23.21 3.98
N LYS A 75 25.79 23.52 3.19
CA LYS A 75 25.64 24.11 1.86
C LYS A 75 25.01 23.11 0.90
N PHE A 76 25.45 21.86 0.95
CA PHE A 76 24.92 20.78 0.14
C PHE A 76 23.43 20.55 0.41
N LEU A 77 23.01 20.49 1.68
CA LEU A 77 21.60 20.33 2.04
C LEU A 77 20.74 21.50 1.56
N LYS A 78 21.24 22.74 1.65
CA LYS A 78 20.54 23.93 1.14
C LYS A 78 20.36 23.88 -0.38
N GLU A 79 21.42 23.58 -1.13
CA GLU A 79 21.35 23.46 -2.60
C GLU A 79 20.49 22.27 -3.01
N GLY A 80 20.54 21.15 -2.26
CA GLY A 80 19.67 20.00 -2.49
C GLY A 80 18.19 20.33 -2.28
N ALA A 81 17.85 21.08 -1.24
CA ALA A 81 16.49 21.58 -1.01
C ALA A 81 16.01 22.49 -2.16
N LEU A 82 16.87 23.39 -2.65
CA LEU A 82 16.58 24.24 -3.81
C LEU A 82 16.42 23.42 -5.10
N PHE A 83 17.23 22.39 -5.30
CA PHE A 83 17.11 21.49 -6.45
C PHE A 83 15.79 20.72 -6.41
N MET A 84 15.43 20.14 -5.26
CA MET A 84 14.12 19.49 -5.06
C MET A 84 12.94 20.43 -5.31
N ALA A 85 13.11 21.72 -5.05
CA ALA A 85 12.10 22.74 -5.30
C ALA A 85 11.89 23.04 -6.79
N GLY A 86 12.98 23.03 -7.57
CA GLY A 86 12.96 23.31 -9.01
C GLY A 86 12.58 22.09 -9.87
N GLU A 87 12.84 20.88 -9.35
CA GLU A 87 12.46 19.61 -9.96
C GLU A 87 11.20 19.02 -9.29
N ALA A 88 10.90 17.74 -9.53
CA ALA A 88 9.83 17.02 -8.83
C ALA A 88 10.32 16.45 -7.48
N PRO A 89 9.78 16.90 -6.32
CA PRO A 89 10.16 16.40 -5.00
C PRO A 89 10.08 14.87 -4.88
N LEU A 90 9.08 14.24 -5.49
CA LEU A 90 8.94 12.78 -5.53
C LEU A 90 10.14 12.02 -6.09
N LEU A 91 10.90 12.60 -7.02
CA LEU A 91 12.04 11.95 -7.65
C LEU A 91 13.33 12.12 -6.83
N CYS A 92 13.33 13.07 -5.89
CA CYS A 92 14.54 13.58 -5.28
C CYS A 92 14.59 13.36 -3.75
N ALA A 93 13.44 13.35 -3.07
CA ALA A 93 13.38 13.27 -1.61
C ALA A 93 14.11 12.03 -1.05
N ARG A 94 13.92 10.87 -1.67
CA ARG A 94 14.57 9.61 -1.25
C ARG A 94 16.09 9.73 -1.26
N VAL A 95 16.66 10.16 -2.40
CA VAL A 95 18.11 10.24 -2.54
C VAL A 95 18.75 11.27 -1.61
N VAL A 96 18.01 12.29 -1.15
CA VAL A 96 18.48 13.25 -0.14
C VAL A 96 18.36 12.69 1.28
N LEU A 97 17.30 11.93 1.56
CA LEU A 97 17.07 11.34 2.88
C LEU A 97 18.09 10.24 3.21
N GLU A 98 18.49 9.43 2.23
CA GLU A 98 19.51 8.38 2.42
C GLU A 98 20.80 8.91 3.11
N PRO A 99 21.51 9.93 2.60
CA PRO A 99 22.68 10.49 3.29
C PRO A 99 22.35 11.25 4.58
N LEU A 100 21.12 11.78 4.75
CA LEU A 100 20.68 12.40 6.01
C LEU A 100 20.57 11.37 7.14
N VAL A 101 20.04 10.17 6.86
CA VAL A 101 19.97 9.06 7.81
C VAL A 101 21.39 8.64 8.24
N VAL A 102 22.30 8.48 7.28
CA VAL A 102 23.71 8.14 7.56
C VAL A 102 24.39 9.22 8.40
N SER A 103 24.17 10.50 8.07
CA SER A 103 24.69 11.63 8.85
C SER A 103 24.16 11.64 10.29
N ALA A 104 22.86 11.40 10.48
CA ALA A 104 22.24 11.34 11.81
C ALA A 104 22.73 10.16 12.65
N SER A 105 23.12 9.06 12.00
CA SER A 105 23.62 7.84 12.66
C SER A 105 25.11 7.90 12.97
N CYS A 106 25.83 8.92 12.49
CA CYS A 106 27.29 9.02 12.59
C CYS A 106 27.72 9.36 14.01
N SER A 107 28.45 8.44 14.65
CA SER A 107 28.97 8.57 16.01
C SER A 107 30.26 9.39 16.11
N ALA A 108 30.99 9.54 14.99
CA ALA A 108 32.28 10.25 14.92
C ALA A 108 32.17 11.79 14.92
N VAL A 109 30.96 12.33 14.91
CA VAL A 109 30.72 13.78 15.04
C VAL A 109 30.25 14.07 16.45
N GLU A 110 31.15 14.58 17.29
CA GLU A 110 30.75 15.27 18.52
C GLU A 110 29.87 16.46 18.12
N GLU A 111 28.63 16.49 18.60
CA GLU A 111 27.53 17.36 18.17
C GLU A 111 27.96 18.77 17.75
N VAL A 112 28.29 18.93 16.47
CA VAL A 112 28.38 20.25 15.87
C VAL A 112 26.94 20.69 15.66
N THR A 113 26.40 21.50 16.57
CA THR A 113 25.02 22.02 16.55
C THR A 113 24.56 22.49 15.17
N ALA A 114 25.47 22.99 14.33
CA ALA A 114 25.21 23.38 12.95
C ALA A 114 24.84 22.22 12.00
N ILE A 115 25.37 21.00 12.21
CA ILE A 115 25.04 19.80 11.42
C ILE A 115 23.62 19.34 11.75
N THR A 116 23.30 19.19 13.04
CA THR A 116 21.96 18.81 13.49
C THR A 116 20.91 19.82 13.03
N ALA A 117 21.20 21.13 13.16
CA ALA A 117 20.32 22.18 12.68
C ALA A 117 20.11 22.13 11.16
N ALA A 118 21.18 21.89 10.38
CA ALA A 118 21.07 21.75 8.93
C ALA A 118 20.26 20.52 8.51
N ASN A 119 20.45 19.38 9.20
CA ASN A 119 19.68 18.16 8.96
C ASN A 119 18.20 18.39 9.22
N ASN A 120 17.85 18.95 10.39
CA ASN A 120 16.46 19.21 10.76
C ASN A 120 15.79 20.19 9.78
N ALA A 121 16.46 21.29 9.42
CA ALA A 121 15.92 22.24 8.45
C ALA A 121 15.68 21.60 7.08
N CYS A 122 16.58 20.72 6.62
CA CYS A 122 16.41 20.00 5.36
C CYS A 122 15.26 18.99 5.42
N VAL A 123 15.15 18.23 6.52
CA VAL A 123 14.08 17.25 6.74
C VAL A 123 12.70 17.93 6.80
N GLU A 124 12.58 19.05 7.52
CA GLU A 124 11.34 19.83 7.56
C GLU A 124 10.91 20.30 6.17
N GLU A 125 11.85 20.83 5.38
CA GLU A 125 11.59 21.27 4.01
C GLU A 125 11.15 20.10 3.10
N ILE A 126 11.80 18.93 3.22
CA ILE A 126 11.41 17.71 2.50
C ILE A 126 9.98 17.33 2.85
N ILE A 127 9.65 17.24 4.14
CA ILE A 127 8.32 16.86 4.60
C ILE A 127 7.26 17.82 4.06
N GLN A 128 7.50 19.13 4.16
CA GLN A 128 6.56 20.16 3.70
C GLN A 128 6.30 20.06 2.19
N ARG A 129 7.36 19.98 1.38
CA ARG A 129 7.24 19.89 -0.09
C ARG A 129 6.56 18.61 -0.52
N PHE A 130 6.96 17.50 0.06
CA PHE A 130 6.45 16.19 -0.28
C PHE A 130 4.96 16.06 0.14
N THR A 131 4.59 16.57 1.32
CA THR A 131 3.19 16.65 1.76
C THR A 131 2.36 17.52 0.81
N SER A 132 2.89 18.66 0.38
CA SER A 132 2.22 19.54 -0.60
C SER A 132 1.98 18.84 -1.94
N GLU A 133 3.00 18.17 -2.48
CA GLU A 133 2.89 17.42 -3.74
C GLU A 133 1.88 16.27 -3.63
N VAL A 134 1.92 15.50 -2.55
CA VAL A 134 0.94 14.42 -2.30
C VAL A 134 -0.47 14.99 -2.25
N ARG A 135 -0.72 16.06 -1.49
CA ARG A 135 -2.05 16.71 -1.42
C ARG A 135 -2.53 17.21 -2.78
N GLN A 136 -1.66 17.83 -3.55
CA GLN A 136 -1.99 18.31 -4.90
C GLN A 136 -2.36 17.15 -5.83
N ARG A 137 -1.58 16.06 -5.80
CA ARG A 137 -1.87 14.85 -6.59
C ARG A 137 -3.15 14.16 -6.15
N THR A 138 -3.44 14.12 -4.85
CA THR A 138 -4.71 13.62 -4.30
C THR A 138 -5.89 14.44 -4.82
N ALA A 139 -5.81 15.77 -4.77
CA ALA A 139 -6.89 16.65 -5.24
C ALA A 139 -7.15 16.49 -6.75
N ASN A 140 -6.10 16.27 -7.54
CA ASN A 140 -6.19 16.10 -8.99
C ASN A 140 -6.42 14.65 -9.44
N LEU A 141 -6.53 13.70 -8.50
CA LEU A 141 -6.71 12.30 -8.83
C LEU A 141 -8.09 12.09 -9.47
N SER A 142 -8.07 11.57 -10.69
CA SER A 142 -9.26 11.20 -11.48
C SER A 142 -9.13 9.81 -12.13
N SER A 143 -8.01 9.14 -11.89
CA SER A 143 -7.70 7.82 -12.47
C SER A 143 -8.27 6.69 -11.61
N LEU A 144 -8.90 5.71 -12.27
CA LEU A 144 -9.31 4.43 -11.67
C LEU A 144 -8.15 3.42 -11.56
N ILE A 145 -7.00 3.74 -12.14
CA ILE A 145 -5.77 2.97 -11.95
C ILE A 145 -5.07 3.51 -10.71
N PRO A 146 -4.74 2.65 -9.72
CA PRO A 146 -4.10 3.09 -8.49
C PRO A 146 -2.70 3.62 -8.79
N PRO A 147 -2.30 4.76 -8.21
CA PRO A 147 -0.97 5.35 -8.42
C PRO A 147 0.07 4.62 -7.55
N LEU A 148 0.24 3.31 -7.74
CA LEU A 148 1.11 2.46 -6.90
C LEU A 148 2.56 2.94 -6.85
N GLY A 149 3.08 3.52 -7.94
CA GLY A 149 4.42 4.11 -7.95
C GLY A 149 4.54 5.28 -6.97
N LEU A 150 3.57 6.20 -6.99
CA LEU A 150 3.50 7.32 -6.06
C LEU A 150 3.40 6.84 -4.62
N LEU A 151 2.48 5.91 -4.34
CA LEU A 151 2.29 5.39 -2.99
C LEU A 151 3.55 4.72 -2.45
N ARG A 152 4.25 3.92 -3.27
CA ARG A 152 5.51 3.27 -2.88
C ARG A 152 6.61 4.28 -2.58
N GLU A 153 6.76 5.33 -3.39
CA GLU A 153 7.75 6.38 -3.11
C GLU A 153 7.41 7.14 -1.82
N VAL A 154 6.13 7.39 -1.55
CA VAL A 154 5.70 8.03 -0.30
C VAL A 154 5.98 7.16 0.91
N THR A 155 5.68 5.86 0.84
CA THR A 155 5.98 4.91 1.91
C THR A 155 7.48 4.86 2.21
N ARG A 156 8.34 4.78 1.19
CA ARG A 156 9.80 4.79 1.36
C ARG A 156 10.33 6.06 2.01
N VAL A 157 9.77 7.21 1.65
CA VAL A 157 10.13 8.49 2.28
C VAL A 157 9.71 8.49 3.75
N ILE A 158 8.53 7.98 4.09
CA ILE A 158 8.08 7.84 5.49
C ILE A 158 9.02 6.90 6.26
N GLU A 159 9.43 5.77 5.68
CA GLU A 159 10.38 4.83 6.29
C GLU A 159 11.72 5.50 6.58
N LEU A 160 12.31 6.20 5.60
CA LEU A 160 13.58 6.92 5.79
C LEU A 160 13.47 8.05 6.83
N LEU A 161 12.33 8.73 6.90
CA LEU A 161 12.08 9.74 7.94
C LEU A 161 12.00 9.11 9.33
N GLN A 162 11.37 7.93 9.45
CA GLN A 162 11.34 7.18 10.71
C GLN A 162 12.75 6.73 11.11
N GLU A 163 13.55 6.21 10.18
CA GLU A 163 14.96 5.87 10.42
C GLU A 163 15.77 7.09 10.86
N TYR A 164 15.58 8.24 10.20
CA TYR A 164 16.22 9.50 10.58
C TYR A 164 15.87 9.91 12.01
N HIS A 165 14.58 9.90 12.38
CA HIS A 165 14.14 10.28 13.73
C HIS A 165 14.61 9.30 14.79
N LEU A 166 14.76 8.01 14.48
CA LEU A 166 15.34 7.02 15.39
C LEU A 166 16.85 7.22 15.58
N ALA A 167 17.55 7.62 14.52
CA ALA A 167 19.00 7.87 14.56
C ALA A 167 19.34 9.21 15.23
N SER A 168 18.55 10.25 14.97
CA SER A 168 18.66 11.53 15.67
C SER A 168 18.16 11.35 17.11
N ALA A 169 18.88 11.78 18.14
CA ALA A 169 18.48 11.62 19.55
C ALA A 169 17.11 12.25 19.93
N ALA A 170 16.39 12.85 18.97
CA ALA A 170 14.99 13.21 19.04
C ALA A 170 14.10 11.96 18.89
N GLY A 171 14.02 11.13 19.93
CA GLY A 171 13.26 9.86 19.94
C GLY A 171 11.73 9.93 19.78
N ALA A 172 11.18 10.96 19.11
CA ALA A 172 9.77 11.09 18.78
C ALA A 172 9.58 11.58 17.33
N SER A 173 8.64 10.95 16.61
CA SER A 173 8.24 11.39 15.26
C SER A 173 7.75 12.83 15.27
N SER A 174 8.26 13.67 14.36
CA SER A 174 7.83 15.06 14.27
C SER A 174 6.34 15.20 13.90
N PRO A 175 5.62 16.25 14.39
CA PRO A 175 4.24 16.53 13.99
C PRO A 175 4.04 16.64 12.47
N ASP A 176 5.08 17.07 11.76
CA ASP A 176 5.04 17.17 10.29
C ASP A 176 5.12 15.80 9.61
N THR A 177 5.82 14.83 10.21
CA THR A 177 5.83 13.44 9.71
C THR A 177 4.43 12.84 9.79
N ILE A 178 3.67 13.17 10.85
CA ILE A 178 2.26 12.76 10.98
C ILE A 178 1.42 13.35 9.84
N LYS A 179 1.59 14.64 9.52
CA LYS A 179 0.88 15.28 8.39
C LYS A 179 1.16 14.61 7.04
N LEU A 180 2.37 14.09 6.84
CA LEU A 180 2.72 13.34 5.64
C LEU A 180 2.02 11.98 5.60
N VAL A 181 1.99 11.26 6.73
CA VAL A 181 1.23 10.01 6.86
C VAL A 181 -0.26 10.24 6.61
N ASP A 182 -0.82 11.33 7.13
CA ASP A 182 -2.21 11.71 6.87
C ASP A 182 -2.45 12.00 5.38
N ALA A 183 -1.55 12.75 4.74
CA ALA A 183 -1.66 13.02 3.30
C ALA A 183 -1.57 11.74 2.44
N TYR A 184 -0.72 10.79 2.85
CA TYR A 184 -0.65 9.47 2.23
C TYR A 184 -1.97 8.68 2.40
N ASN A 185 -2.54 8.65 3.61
CA ASN A 185 -3.81 7.99 3.86
C ASN A 185 -4.95 8.64 3.05
N SER A 186 -5.01 9.98 2.99
CA SER A 186 -5.98 10.69 2.16
C SER A 186 -5.83 10.37 0.66
N LEU A 187 -4.62 10.13 0.17
CA LEU A 187 -4.40 9.68 -1.21
C LEU A 187 -5.01 8.29 -1.46
N VAL A 188 -4.80 7.36 -0.52
CA VAL A 188 -5.38 6.00 -0.58
C VAL A 188 -6.91 6.05 -0.50
N GLU A 189 -7.45 6.84 0.43
CA GLU A 189 -8.89 7.04 0.59
C GLU A 189 -9.52 7.64 -0.66
N ARG A 190 -8.94 8.72 -1.22
CA ARG A 190 -9.43 9.35 -2.45
C ARG A 190 -9.50 8.36 -3.62
N TYR A 191 -8.45 7.55 -3.81
CA TYR A 191 -8.46 6.51 -4.82
C TYR A 191 -9.57 5.48 -4.56
N THR A 192 -9.73 5.07 -3.31
CA THR A 192 -10.73 4.08 -2.92
C THR A 192 -12.14 4.61 -3.15
N SER A 193 -12.43 5.84 -2.76
CA SER A 193 -13.73 6.49 -3.01
C SER A 193 -13.98 6.68 -4.51
N LEU A 194 -12.98 7.04 -5.32
CA LEU A 194 -13.13 7.08 -6.79
C LEU A 194 -13.54 5.72 -7.36
N LEU A 195 -12.87 4.65 -6.94
CA LEU A 195 -13.17 3.31 -7.42
C LEU A 195 -14.54 2.83 -6.92
N VAL A 196 -14.80 2.98 -5.63
CA VAL A 196 -15.98 2.43 -4.96
C VAL A 196 -17.18 3.34 -5.16
N GLU A 197 -17.12 4.60 -4.73
CA GLU A 197 -18.29 5.49 -4.68
C GLU A 197 -18.61 6.15 -6.02
N GLU A 198 -17.61 6.41 -6.87
CA GLU A 198 -17.85 7.10 -8.15
C GLU A 198 -18.08 6.13 -9.32
N VAL A 199 -17.53 4.91 -9.26
CA VAL A 199 -17.64 3.94 -10.37
C VAL A 199 -18.39 2.68 -9.98
N ALA A 200 -17.90 1.96 -8.98
CA ALA A 200 -18.44 0.67 -8.65
C ALA A 200 -19.89 0.81 -8.15
N PHE A 201 -20.10 1.55 -7.09
CA PHE A 201 -21.36 1.68 -6.39
C PHE A 201 -22.49 2.30 -7.23
N PRO A 202 -22.26 3.36 -8.03
CA PRO A 202 -23.30 3.86 -8.93
C PRO A 202 -23.64 2.84 -10.02
N SER A 203 -22.65 2.13 -10.55
CA SER A 203 -22.88 1.03 -11.51
C SER A 203 -23.60 -0.14 -10.87
N TYR A 204 -23.36 -0.40 -9.58
CA TYR A 204 -24.04 -1.43 -8.80
C TYR A 204 -25.51 -1.09 -8.55
N TRP A 205 -25.75 0.17 -8.20
CA TRP A 205 -27.00 0.57 -7.58
C TRP A 205 -28.00 1.20 -8.54
N ASN A 206 -27.53 1.98 -9.51
CA ASN A 206 -28.40 2.72 -10.43
C ASN A 206 -28.82 1.91 -11.67
N LEU A 207 -28.40 0.64 -11.79
CA LEU A 207 -28.90 -0.25 -12.82
C LEU A 207 -30.38 -0.59 -12.54
N ASP A 208 -31.19 -0.53 -13.60
CA ASP A 208 -32.58 -0.96 -13.54
C ASP A 208 -32.66 -2.49 -13.60
N TRP A 209 -32.49 -3.11 -12.43
CA TRP A 209 -32.47 -4.56 -12.24
C TRP A 209 -33.78 -5.25 -12.62
N ASP A 210 -34.89 -4.52 -12.60
CA ASP A 210 -36.20 -5.06 -12.92
C ASP A 210 -36.40 -5.18 -14.45
N LYS A 211 -35.50 -4.59 -15.25
CA LYS A 211 -35.42 -4.75 -16.72
C LYS A 211 -34.34 -5.77 -17.16
N SER A 212 -33.79 -6.56 -16.24
CA SER A 212 -32.53 -7.33 -16.36
C SER A 212 -32.53 -8.58 -17.27
N SER A 213 -33.15 -8.52 -18.44
CA SER A 213 -32.67 -9.37 -19.55
C SER A 213 -31.26 -8.92 -20.04
N LEU A 214 -30.80 -7.74 -19.64
CA LEU A 214 -29.58 -7.09 -20.16
C LEU A 214 -28.40 -6.98 -19.18
N VAL A 215 -28.61 -7.15 -17.86
CA VAL A 215 -27.49 -7.17 -16.91
C VAL A 215 -26.93 -8.58 -16.85
N LEU A 216 -25.93 -8.85 -17.67
CA LEU A 216 -25.17 -10.11 -17.66
C LEU A 216 -24.52 -10.28 -16.28
N ARG A 217 -25.16 -11.07 -15.41
CA ARG A 217 -24.57 -11.48 -14.14
C ARG A 217 -23.41 -12.44 -14.45
N VAL A 218 -22.26 -12.20 -13.85
CA VAL A 218 -21.11 -13.11 -14.02
C VAL A 218 -21.21 -14.14 -12.90
N ASN A 219 -21.61 -15.37 -13.24
CA ASN A 219 -21.87 -16.45 -12.28
C ASN A 219 -22.84 -16.05 -11.15
N GLY A 220 -23.90 -15.31 -11.49
CA GLY A 220 -24.91 -14.85 -10.51
C GLY A 220 -24.53 -13.59 -9.71
N VAL A 221 -23.31 -13.08 -9.88
CA VAL A 221 -22.78 -11.88 -9.18
C VAL A 221 -22.98 -10.64 -10.01
N HIS A 222 -23.14 -9.50 -9.35
CA HIS A 222 -23.04 -8.23 -10.04
C HIS A 222 -21.67 -8.03 -10.70
N PRO A 223 -21.62 -7.64 -11.99
CA PRO A 223 -20.39 -7.22 -12.67
C PRO A 223 -19.51 -6.21 -11.93
N THR A 224 -20.09 -5.27 -11.18
CA THR A 224 -19.35 -4.32 -10.36
C THR A 224 -18.57 -5.00 -9.24
N ILE A 225 -19.26 -5.85 -8.48
CA ILE A 225 -18.67 -6.57 -7.35
C ILE A 225 -17.55 -7.45 -7.91
N TYR A 226 -17.84 -8.15 -9.00
CA TYR A 226 -16.84 -8.90 -9.77
C TYR A 226 -15.66 -8.05 -10.28
N PHE A 227 -15.90 -6.83 -10.77
CA PHE A 227 -14.88 -5.90 -11.26
C PHE A 227 -13.98 -5.40 -10.14
N CYS A 228 -14.54 -5.05 -8.99
CA CYS A 228 -13.77 -4.71 -7.79
C CYS A 228 -12.85 -5.88 -7.44
N PHE A 229 -13.35 -7.11 -7.44
CA PHE A 229 -12.55 -8.29 -7.10
C PHE A 229 -11.50 -8.66 -8.16
N THR A 230 -11.83 -8.63 -9.44
CA THR A 230 -10.87 -8.92 -10.52
C THR A 230 -9.78 -7.85 -10.66
N SER A 231 -10.11 -6.59 -10.38
CA SER A 231 -9.11 -5.52 -10.32
C SER A 231 -8.14 -5.71 -9.16
N LEU A 232 -8.65 -6.14 -7.99
CA LEU A 232 -7.84 -6.48 -6.82
C LEU A 232 -6.96 -7.70 -7.07
N VAL A 233 -7.47 -8.73 -7.75
CA VAL A 233 -6.68 -9.89 -8.19
C VAL A 233 -5.52 -9.46 -9.08
N ARG A 234 -5.76 -8.56 -10.05
CA ARG A 234 -4.69 -8.02 -10.91
C ARG A 234 -3.69 -7.17 -10.14
N LEU A 235 -4.14 -6.46 -9.10
CA LEU A 235 -3.27 -5.76 -8.17
C LEU A 235 -2.37 -6.77 -7.45
N VAL A 236 -2.96 -7.82 -6.87
CA VAL A 236 -2.26 -8.92 -6.20
C VAL A 236 -1.30 -9.62 -7.16
N GLN A 237 -1.66 -9.86 -8.43
CA GLN A 237 -0.77 -10.44 -9.44
C GLN A 237 0.47 -9.59 -9.67
N ARG A 238 0.29 -8.27 -9.89
CA ARG A 238 1.42 -7.35 -10.13
C ARG A 238 2.31 -7.17 -8.90
N CYS A 239 1.75 -7.33 -7.71
CA CYS A 239 2.48 -7.27 -6.44
C CYS A 239 3.19 -8.60 -6.14
N GLY A 240 2.47 -9.73 -6.18
CA GLY A 240 2.94 -11.06 -5.82
C GLY A 240 3.91 -11.75 -6.79
N TYR A 241 4.00 -11.32 -8.06
CA TYR A 241 5.01 -11.86 -9.00
C TYR A 241 6.44 -11.36 -8.70
N ARG A 242 6.60 -10.40 -7.78
CA ARG A 242 7.91 -10.00 -7.24
C ARG A 242 8.20 -10.72 -5.93
N VAL A 243 8.28 -12.06 -6.00
CA VAL A 243 8.69 -12.93 -4.87
C VAL A 243 10.07 -12.53 -4.31
N HIS A 244 10.83 -11.73 -5.05
CA HIS A 244 12.06 -11.13 -4.57
C HIS A 244 11.99 -9.60 -4.66
N MET A 245 11.91 -8.98 -3.47
CA MET A 245 12.17 -7.58 -3.16
C MET A 245 10.99 -6.59 -3.19
N VAL A 246 10.87 -5.89 -2.06
CA VAL A 246 10.00 -4.76 -1.69
C VAL A 246 8.68 -5.14 -1.01
N ASP A 247 8.49 -4.62 0.20
CA ASP A 247 7.25 -4.69 0.96
C ASP A 247 6.06 -4.19 0.11
N ASP A 248 5.01 -5.01 0.02
CA ASP A 248 3.80 -4.75 -0.76
C ASP A 248 2.76 -3.93 0.02
N PHE A 249 3.18 -3.23 1.08
CA PHE A 249 2.35 -2.48 2.00
C PHE A 249 1.25 -1.64 1.32
N SER A 250 1.60 -0.75 0.37
CA SER A 250 0.62 0.12 -0.29
C SER A 250 -0.43 -0.64 -1.10
N CYS A 251 -0.04 -1.80 -1.65
CA CYS A 251 -0.93 -2.67 -2.41
C CYS A 251 -1.97 -3.30 -1.49
N ARG A 252 -1.53 -3.86 -0.36
CA ARG A 252 -2.39 -4.46 0.67
C ARG A 252 -3.36 -3.45 1.27
N GLN A 253 -2.88 -2.23 1.52
CA GLN A 253 -3.68 -1.15 2.06
C GLN A 253 -4.82 -0.75 1.09
N ILE A 254 -4.52 -0.55 -0.20
CA ILE A 254 -5.56 -0.28 -1.20
C ILE A 254 -6.61 -1.40 -1.22
N VAL A 255 -6.18 -2.67 -1.22
CA VAL A 255 -7.10 -3.81 -1.23
C VAL A 255 -8.02 -3.79 -0.01
N ALA A 256 -7.45 -3.54 1.17
CA ALA A 256 -8.20 -3.47 2.40
C ALA A 256 -9.26 -2.36 2.37
N HIS A 257 -8.89 -1.14 1.99
CA HIS A 257 -9.83 -0.02 1.91
C HIS A 257 -10.93 -0.26 0.87
N VAL A 258 -10.61 -0.85 -0.29
CA VAL A 258 -11.64 -1.18 -1.30
C VAL A 258 -12.68 -2.15 -0.72
N TRP A 259 -12.27 -3.15 0.06
CA TRP A 259 -13.22 -4.06 0.71
C TRP A 259 -14.02 -3.38 1.81
N GLU A 260 -13.36 -2.64 2.69
CA GLU A 260 -14.02 -1.91 3.76
C GLU A 260 -15.07 -0.94 3.20
N SER A 261 -14.67 -0.05 2.28
CA SER A 261 -15.57 0.93 1.67
C SER A 261 -16.70 0.28 0.88
N SER A 262 -16.42 -0.81 0.13
CA SER A 262 -17.47 -1.54 -0.59
C SER A 262 -18.49 -2.15 0.37
N ALA A 263 -18.03 -2.75 1.48
CA ALA A 263 -18.91 -3.34 2.47
C ALA A 263 -19.79 -2.27 3.15
N VAL A 264 -19.19 -1.14 3.54
CA VAL A 264 -19.91 -0.01 4.15
C VAL A 264 -20.94 0.59 3.19
N ALA A 265 -20.57 0.81 1.92
CA ALA A 265 -21.48 1.38 0.93
C ALA A 265 -22.69 0.47 0.70
N VAL A 266 -22.47 -0.84 0.53
CA VAL A 266 -23.56 -1.81 0.35
C VAL A 266 -24.43 -1.92 1.61
N ALA A 267 -23.83 -1.84 2.80
CA ALA A 267 -24.56 -1.82 4.07
C ALA A 267 -25.49 -0.61 4.18
N ALA A 268 -25.01 0.59 3.88
CA ALA A 268 -25.80 1.82 3.95
C ALA A 268 -27.03 1.74 3.03
N VAL A 269 -26.85 1.25 1.80
CA VAL A 269 -27.96 1.04 0.87
C VAL A 269 -28.97 0.01 1.39
N ALA A 270 -28.47 -1.07 2.01
CA ALA A 270 -29.35 -2.03 2.65
C ALA A 270 -30.16 -1.33 3.74
N GLU A 271 -29.59 -0.43 4.54
CA GLU A 271 -30.26 0.26 5.65
C GLU A 271 -31.22 1.39 5.24
N GLU A 272 -30.98 2.06 4.11
CA GLU A 272 -31.67 3.32 3.80
C GLU A 272 -32.82 3.18 2.79
N LYS A 273 -32.81 2.14 1.96
CA LYS A 273 -33.77 2.04 0.84
C LYS A 273 -34.79 0.92 1.02
N GLU A 274 -36.03 1.16 0.59
CA GLU A 274 -37.01 0.09 0.42
C GLU A 274 -36.63 -0.76 -0.80
N LEU A 275 -36.49 -2.07 -0.59
CA LEU A 275 -35.98 -3.00 -1.59
C LEU A 275 -37.06 -3.99 -2.01
N SER A 276 -37.17 -4.22 -3.32
CA SER A 276 -37.94 -5.35 -3.86
C SER A 276 -37.33 -6.68 -3.40
N GLU A 277 -38.13 -7.75 -3.35
CA GLU A 277 -37.65 -9.09 -2.97
C GLU A 277 -36.51 -9.59 -3.88
N THR A 278 -36.56 -9.26 -5.16
CA THR A 278 -35.47 -9.54 -6.12
C THR A 278 -34.17 -8.85 -5.71
N ARG A 279 -34.24 -7.59 -5.25
CA ARG A 279 -33.08 -6.83 -4.79
C ARG A 279 -32.53 -7.37 -3.46
N LYS A 280 -33.40 -7.79 -2.53
CA LYS A 280 -32.97 -8.43 -1.27
C LYS A 280 -32.18 -9.71 -1.55
N ARG A 281 -32.69 -10.57 -2.45
CA ARG A 281 -32.00 -11.81 -2.84
C ARG A 281 -30.65 -11.54 -3.52
N GLN A 282 -30.58 -10.55 -4.42
CA GLN A 282 -29.32 -10.21 -5.07
C GLN A 282 -28.30 -9.64 -4.07
N LEU A 283 -28.75 -8.78 -3.16
CA LEU A 283 -27.93 -8.21 -2.09
C LEU A 283 -27.32 -9.29 -1.19
N GLU A 284 -28.06 -10.36 -0.90
CA GLU A 284 -27.53 -11.51 -0.17
C GLU A 284 -26.44 -12.23 -0.96
N VAL A 285 -26.67 -12.49 -2.24
CA VAL A 285 -25.67 -13.11 -3.13
C VAL A 285 -24.40 -12.27 -3.15
N ASP A 286 -24.51 -10.98 -3.44
CA ASP A 286 -23.35 -10.08 -3.53
C ASP A 286 -22.63 -9.92 -2.19
N THR A 287 -23.36 -9.93 -1.07
CA THR A 287 -22.79 -9.92 0.30
C THR A 287 -21.99 -11.18 0.59
N MET A 288 -22.53 -12.36 0.24
CA MET A 288 -21.80 -13.62 0.39
C MET A 288 -20.53 -13.64 -0.45
N HIS A 289 -20.57 -13.05 -1.65
CA HIS A 289 -19.40 -12.91 -2.51
C HIS A 289 -18.36 -11.99 -1.88
N LEU A 290 -18.75 -10.80 -1.42
CA LEU A 290 -17.85 -9.87 -0.75
C LEU A 290 -17.11 -10.52 0.42
N VAL A 291 -17.86 -11.24 1.24
CA VAL A 291 -17.36 -11.97 2.42
C VAL A 291 -16.44 -13.12 2.02
N LEU A 292 -16.74 -13.86 0.94
CA LEU A 292 -15.88 -14.95 0.48
C LEU A 292 -14.53 -14.41 -0.01
N PHE A 293 -14.54 -13.38 -0.86
CA PHE A 293 -13.32 -12.82 -1.41
C PHE A 293 -12.40 -12.26 -0.34
N ALA A 294 -12.93 -11.50 0.63
CA ALA A 294 -12.12 -10.98 1.72
C ALA A 294 -11.40 -12.09 2.52
N ARG A 295 -12.00 -13.29 2.63
CA ARG A 295 -11.34 -14.46 3.26
C ARG A 295 -10.25 -15.04 2.41
N MET A 296 -10.54 -15.27 1.13
CA MET A 296 -9.61 -15.94 0.21
C MET A 296 -8.26 -15.23 0.25
N PHE A 297 -8.30 -13.90 0.31
CA PHE A 297 -7.14 -13.03 0.33
C PHE A 297 -6.74 -12.50 1.73
N ARG A 298 -7.27 -13.07 2.83
CA ARG A 298 -6.97 -12.61 4.20
C ARG A 298 -5.47 -12.55 4.47
N LYS A 299 -4.73 -13.58 4.06
CA LYS A 299 -3.27 -13.65 4.21
C LYS A 299 -2.55 -12.54 3.45
N PHE A 300 -3.09 -12.15 2.29
CA PHE A 300 -2.54 -11.08 1.48
C PHE A 300 -2.73 -9.71 2.15
N VAL A 301 -3.95 -9.40 2.60
CA VAL A 301 -4.22 -8.12 3.28
C VAL A 301 -3.41 -8.00 4.58
N GLY A 302 -3.23 -9.10 5.30
CA GLY A 302 -2.41 -9.15 6.51
C GLY A 302 -3.13 -8.63 7.74
N GLU A 303 -2.54 -8.89 8.90
CA GLU A 303 -3.17 -8.67 10.21
C GLU A 303 -3.47 -7.19 10.48
N ARG A 304 -2.60 -6.29 10.00
CA ARG A 304 -2.71 -4.84 10.25
C ARG A 304 -4.03 -4.23 9.79
N PHE A 305 -4.64 -4.75 8.72
CA PHE A 305 -5.90 -4.22 8.17
C PHE A 305 -7.08 -5.16 8.44
N PHE A 306 -6.85 -6.26 9.15
CA PHE A 306 -7.86 -7.30 9.37
C PHE A 306 -9.07 -6.76 10.13
N ASP A 307 -8.85 -5.97 11.17
CA ASP A 307 -9.92 -5.46 12.03
C ASP A 307 -10.86 -4.50 11.28
N ALA A 308 -10.29 -3.56 10.50
CA ALA A 308 -11.06 -2.59 9.72
C ALA A 308 -11.94 -3.30 8.67
N VAL A 309 -11.35 -4.20 7.89
CA VAL A 309 -12.08 -4.99 6.88
C VAL A 309 -13.16 -5.86 7.54
N SER A 310 -12.84 -6.50 8.65
CA SER A 310 -13.79 -7.36 9.38
C SER A 310 -14.97 -6.56 9.93
N SER A 311 -14.71 -5.37 10.48
CA SER A 311 -15.75 -4.45 10.97
C SER A 311 -16.70 -4.03 9.85
N GLY A 312 -16.17 -3.64 8.68
CA GLY A 312 -16.97 -3.29 7.51
C GLY A 312 -17.87 -4.45 7.03
N LEU A 313 -17.31 -5.67 6.96
CA LEU A 313 -18.04 -6.87 6.55
C LEU A 313 -19.10 -7.30 7.58
N LEU A 314 -18.81 -7.18 8.87
CA LEU A 314 -19.77 -7.41 9.96
C LEU A 314 -20.97 -6.48 9.83
N ARG A 315 -20.71 -5.18 9.65
CA ARG A 315 -21.76 -4.17 9.44
C ARG A 315 -22.63 -4.51 8.22
N LEU A 316 -22.01 -4.90 7.11
CA LEU A 316 -22.74 -5.35 5.91
C LEU A 316 -23.66 -6.53 6.22
N LEU A 317 -23.13 -7.57 6.85
CA LEU A 317 -23.92 -8.77 7.17
C LEU A 317 -25.08 -8.46 8.12
N GLU A 318 -24.88 -7.57 9.10
CA GLU A 318 -25.96 -7.09 9.96
C GLU A 318 -27.05 -6.35 9.18
N ALA A 319 -26.66 -5.40 8.34
CA ALA A 319 -27.59 -4.59 7.56
C ALA A 319 -28.47 -5.45 6.65
N VAL A 320 -27.86 -6.41 5.97
CA VAL A 320 -28.55 -7.35 5.08
C VAL A 320 -29.46 -8.30 5.86
N ALA A 321 -29.00 -8.84 6.99
CA ALA A 321 -29.80 -9.72 7.84
C ALA A 321 -31.08 -9.02 8.36
N ARG A 322 -30.98 -7.74 8.74
CA ARG A 322 -32.13 -6.96 9.23
C ARG A 322 -33.21 -6.80 8.16
N ARG A 323 -32.84 -6.64 6.88
CA ARG A 323 -33.80 -6.48 5.78
C ARG A 323 -34.58 -7.73 5.39
N ARG A 324 -34.11 -8.90 5.82
CA ARG A 324 -34.84 -10.15 5.68
C ARG A 324 -35.89 -10.40 6.75
N ARG A 325 -35.77 -9.78 7.93
CA ARG A 325 -36.76 -9.96 8.99
C ARG A 325 -38.03 -9.21 8.62
N SER A 326 -39.09 -9.96 8.34
CA SER A 326 -40.40 -9.44 7.94
C SER A 326 -41.21 -8.81 9.08
N VAL A 327 -40.69 -8.80 10.32
CA VAL A 327 -41.38 -8.24 11.49
C VAL A 327 -40.36 -7.49 12.37
N PRO A 328 -40.67 -6.25 12.83
CA PRO A 328 -39.88 -5.57 13.84
C PRO A 328 -40.22 -6.17 15.21
N ASP A 329 -39.63 -7.32 15.54
CA ASP A 329 -39.68 -7.77 16.93
C ASP A 329 -38.83 -6.82 17.77
N ALA A 330 -39.50 -6.06 18.64
CA ALA A 330 -38.95 -5.15 19.64
C ALA A 330 -38.11 -5.86 20.73
N HIS A 331 -37.71 -7.11 20.50
CA HIS A 331 -36.87 -7.88 21.40
C HIS A 331 -35.44 -7.89 20.88
N ARG A 332 -34.59 -7.14 21.59
CA ARG A 332 -33.11 -7.12 21.56
C ARG A 332 -32.55 -8.16 20.59
N SER A 333 -32.21 -7.71 19.38
CA SER A 333 -31.37 -8.45 18.46
C SER A 333 -30.20 -9.04 19.25
N PRO A 334 -29.90 -10.36 19.17
CA PRO A 334 -28.64 -10.83 19.69
C PRO A 334 -27.57 -10.04 18.92
N LYS A 335 -26.75 -9.27 19.65
CA LYS A 335 -25.54 -8.69 19.07
C LYS A 335 -24.83 -9.85 18.36
N PRO A 336 -24.50 -9.73 17.06
CA PRO A 336 -23.74 -10.77 16.41
C PRO A 336 -22.46 -10.96 17.22
N ASN A 337 -22.30 -12.16 17.77
CA ASN A 337 -21.13 -12.48 18.53
C ASN A 337 -19.98 -12.57 17.53
N THR A 338 -18.99 -11.68 17.66
CA THR A 338 -17.76 -11.67 16.86
C THR A 338 -17.11 -13.07 16.85
N ASP A 339 -17.20 -13.82 17.95
CA ASP A 339 -16.68 -15.19 18.06
C ASP A 339 -17.42 -16.19 17.15
N ALA A 340 -18.72 -16.00 16.90
CA ALA A 340 -19.50 -16.83 16.00
C ALA A 340 -19.22 -16.45 14.54
N PHE A 341 -19.01 -15.16 14.26
CA PHE A 341 -18.53 -14.69 12.96
C PHE A 341 -17.14 -15.27 12.65
N GLU A 342 -16.20 -15.20 13.58
CA GLU A 342 -14.89 -15.83 13.46
C GLU A 342 -14.98 -17.34 13.24
N ARG A 343 -15.84 -18.06 13.97
CA ARG A 343 -15.98 -19.51 13.82
C ARG A 343 -16.69 -19.98 12.56
N TYR A 344 -17.80 -19.36 12.16
CA TYR A 344 -18.64 -19.85 11.06
C TYR A 344 -18.31 -19.20 9.72
N ILE A 345 -17.83 -17.96 9.79
CA ILE A 345 -17.48 -17.19 8.63
C ILE A 345 -15.96 -17.50 8.46
N TRP A 346 -15.05 -17.11 9.35
CA TRP A 346 -13.60 -17.10 9.03
C TRP A 346 -12.82 -18.43 8.99
N ASN A 347 -13.41 -19.59 9.31
CA ASN A 347 -12.71 -20.88 9.34
C ASN A 347 -12.49 -21.57 7.97
N VAL A 348 -12.55 -20.81 6.87
CA VAL A 348 -12.14 -21.30 5.54
C VAL A 348 -10.63 -21.07 5.40
N PRO A 349 -9.83 -22.08 5.04
CA PRO A 349 -8.40 -21.87 4.82
C PRO A 349 -8.14 -20.74 3.81
N PRO A 350 -7.26 -19.77 4.10
CA PRO A 350 -6.89 -18.73 3.14
C PRO A 350 -6.19 -19.36 1.94
N ILE A 351 -6.24 -18.68 0.79
CA ILE A 351 -5.52 -19.13 -0.40
C ILE A 351 -4.07 -18.68 -0.29
N GLU A 352 -3.16 -19.63 -0.45
CA GLU A 352 -1.72 -19.41 -0.40
C GLU A 352 -1.21 -18.69 -1.64
N ALA A 353 -0.21 -17.81 -1.49
CA ALA A 353 0.40 -17.02 -2.58
C ALA A 353 0.72 -17.87 -3.83
N SER A 354 1.19 -19.11 -3.63
CA SER A 354 1.49 -20.08 -4.69
C SER A 354 0.27 -20.62 -5.43
N GLU A 355 -0.88 -20.76 -4.76
CA GLU A 355 -2.15 -21.21 -5.35
C GLU A 355 -2.75 -20.11 -6.24
N TRP A 356 -2.54 -18.84 -5.89
CA TRP A 356 -2.89 -17.70 -6.74
C TRP A 356 -2.13 -17.72 -8.07
N ALA A 357 -0.82 -17.95 -8.04
CA ALA A 357 0.02 -17.96 -9.23
C ALA A 357 -0.38 -19.09 -10.20
N GLY A 358 -0.60 -20.30 -9.69
CA GLY A 358 -0.97 -21.47 -10.50
C GLY A 358 -2.30 -21.35 -11.25
N ALA A 359 -3.27 -20.63 -10.70
CA ALA A 359 -4.58 -20.42 -11.33
C ALA A 359 -4.54 -19.50 -12.58
N PHE A 360 -3.44 -18.77 -12.77
CA PHE A 360 -3.20 -17.94 -13.96
C PHE A 360 -2.17 -18.56 -14.91
N ASP A 361 -1.19 -19.28 -14.37
CA ASP A 361 -0.12 -19.93 -15.11
C ASP A 361 -0.54 -21.28 -15.76
N ALA A 362 -1.72 -21.81 -15.44
CA ALA A 362 -2.31 -22.96 -16.16
C ALA A 362 -2.51 -22.72 -17.68
N SER A 363 -2.23 -21.50 -18.16
CA SER A 363 -2.29 -21.09 -19.57
C SER A 363 -1.01 -21.38 -20.39
N ASP A 364 0.08 -21.86 -19.79
CA ASP A 364 1.38 -22.03 -20.49
C ASP A 364 1.57 -23.39 -21.20
N GLY A 365 0.56 -24.26 -21.22
CA GLY A 365 0.69 -25.62 -21.78
C GLY A 365 0.07 -25.84 -23.16
N LYS A 366 -1.19 -25.45 -23.39
CA LYS A 366 -1.93 -25.78 -24.61
C LYS A 366 -2.99 -24.74 -24.92
N LYS A 367 -2.89 -24.16 -26.12
CA LYS A 367 -3.83 -23.22 -26.78
C LYS A 367 -4.10 -21.93 -26.01
N ARG A 368 -3.58 -20.83 -26.58
CA ARG A 368 -4.08 -19.46 -26.43
C ARG A 368 -5.55 -19.38 -26.88
N GLU A 369 -6.47 -19.90 -26.10
CA GLU A 369 -7.78 -19.27 -26.02
C GLU A 369 -7.64 -18.13 -25.03
N LYS A 370 -8.12 -16.96 -25.42
CA LYS A 370 -8.15 -15.75 -24.59
C LYS A 370 -8.82 -16.12 -23.26
N ALA A 371 -8.05 -16.42 -22.21
CA ALA A 371 -8.57 -16.51 -20.85
C ALA A 371 -8.87 -15.08 -20.38
N SER A 372 -9.99 -14.57 -20.88
CA SER A 372 -10.58 -13.30 -20.52
C SER A 372 -11.15 -13.41 -19.11
N ALA A 373 -10.56 -12.65 -18.19
CA ALA A 373 -10.94 -12.50 -16.78
C ALA A 373 -10.65 -13.72 -15.89
N PHE A 374 -9.98 -13.46 -14.77
CA PHE A 374 -9.94 -14.37 -13.63
C PHE A 374 -11.36 -14.81 -13.29
N VAL A 375 -11.61 -16.12 -13.22
CA VAL A 375 -12.89 -16.69 -12.77
C VAL A 375 -12.69 -17.25 -11.37
N PRO A 376 -13.00 -16.50 -10.31
CA PRO A 376 -12.80 -16.92 -8.91
C PRO A 376 -13.61 -18.16 -8.50
N TRP A 377 -14.48 -18.63 -9.40
CA TRP A 377 -15.39 -19.75 -9.19
C TRP A 377 -15.05 -20.99 -10.02
N SER A 378 -13.87 -21.08 -10.62
CA SER A 378 -13.45 -22.32 -11.27
C SER A 378 -13.25 -23.43 -10.23
N GLU A 379 -13.59 -24.67 -10.59
CA GLU A 379 -13.36 -25.83 -9.71
C GLU A 379 -11.87 -26.02 -9.39
N GLU A 380 -10.99 -25.56 -10.26
CA GLU A 380 -9.53 -25.55 -10.07
C GLU A 380 -9.08 -24.59 -8.96
N PHE A 381 -9.83 -23.51 -8.73
CA PHE A 381 -9.50 -22.46 -7.76
C PHE A 381 -10.24 -22.63 -6.42
N ILE A 382 -11.41 -23.24 -6.47
CA ILE A 382 -12.25 -23.54 -5.32
C ILE A 382 -11.83 -24.86 -4.70
N ARG A 383 -11.34 -24.84 -3.45
CA ARG A 383 -11.26 -26.08 -2.63
C ARG A 383 -12.70 -26.58 -2.39
N ALA A 384 -13.16 -27.49 -3.23
CA ALA A 384 -14.57 -27.91 -3.38
C ALA A 384 -15.28 -28.29 -2.07
N ALA A 385 -14.56 -28.75 -1.05
CA ALA A 385 -15.13 -29.07 0.25
C ALA A 385 -15.35 -27.83 1.15
N HIS A 386 -14.40 -26.90 1.19
CA HIS A 386 -14.42 -25.76 2.12
C HIS A 386 -15.21 -24.56 1.59
N VAL A 387 -15.23 -24.36 0.27
CA VAL A 387 -16.08 -23.32 -0.34
C VAL A 387 -17.55 -23.71 -0.28
N LYS A 388 -17.90 -24.99 -0.40
CA LYS A 388 -19.29 -25.45 -0.15
C LYS A 388 -19.74 -25.20 1.29
N ALA A 389 -18.83 -25.19 2.26
CA ALA A 389 -19.14 -24.77 3.63
C ALA A 389 -19.27 -23.24 3.74
N ALA A 390 -18.41 -22.48 3.05
CA ALA A 390 -18.43 -21.01 3.01
C ALA A 390 -19.64 -20.42 2.25
N GLN A 391 -20.16 -21.17 1.29
CA GLN A 391 -21.36 -20.88 0.52
C GLN A 391 -22.66 -21.12 1.32
N LYS A 392 -22.58 -21.91 2.41
CA LYS A 392 -23.70 -22.03 3.33
C LYS A 392 -23.74 -20.76 4.18
N PRO A 393 -24.88 -20.03 4.20
CA PRO A 393 -24.97 -18.86 5.05
C PRO A 393 -24.97 -19.29 6.53
N PRO A 394 -24.77 -18.32 7.45
CA PRO A 394 -24.87 -18.58 8.88
C PRO A 394 -26.19 -19.25 9.26
N GLU A 395 -26.15 -20.04 10.33
CA GLU A 395 -27.29 -20.79 10.83
C GLU A 395 -28.52 -19.87 11.02
N GLY A 396 -29.67 -20.24 10.44
CA GLY A 396 -30.90 -19.44 10.46
C GLY A 396 -31.19 -18.61 9.19
N TRP A 397 -30.31 -18.58 8.20
CA TRP A 397 -30.54 -17.92 6.92
C TRP A 397 -31.16 -18.89 5.88
N GLN A 398 -32.32 -18.55 5.30
CA GLN A 398 -32.90 -19.35 4.21
C GLN A 398 -32.06 -19.22 2.92
N TYR A 399 -31.63 -20.34 2.35
CA TYR A 399 -30.72 -20.38 1.21
C TYR A 399 -31.31 -21.19 0.03
N GLY A 400 -31.15 -20.67 -1.18
CA GLY A 400 -31.28 -21.43 -2.42
C GLY A 400 -29.89 -21.84 -2.90
N SER A 401 -29.69 -23.12 -3.20
CA SER A 401 -28.44 -23.66 -3.72
C SER A 401 -27.88 -22.86 -4.91
N PHE A 402 -26.60 -22.46 -4.85
CA PHE A 402 -25.85 -21.84 -5.96
C PHE A 402 -25.85 -22.68 -7.24
N GLN A 403 -26.07 -24.00 -7.15
CA GLN A 403 -26.17 -24.87 -8.33
C GLN A 403 -27.56 -24.86 -8.98
N ASN A 404 -28.56 -24.28 -8.31
CA ASN A 404 -29.97 -24.34 -8.70
C ASN A 404 -30.53 -22.95 -9.09
N ILE A 405 -29.67 -21.97 -9.39
CA ILE A 405 -30.05 -20.63 -9.90
C ILE A 405 -29.54 -20.46 -11.32
#